data_AF-A0A8J3Q8T5-F1
#
_entry.id   AF-A0A8J3Q8T5-F1
#
_cell.length_a   1.000
_cell.length_b   1.000
_cell.length_c   1.000
_cell.angle_alpha   90.00
_cell.angle_beta   90.00
_cell.angle_gamma   90.00
#
_symmetry.space_group_name_H-M   'P 1'
#
loop_
_entity.id
_entity.type
_entity.pdbx_description
1 polymer ?
#
loop_
_entity_poly.entity_id
_entity_poly.type
_entity_poly.pdbx_seq_one_letter_code
_entity_poly.pdbx_strand_id
1 'polypeptide(L)'
;MTSPAKADPIELSVWVAKTILDWIKTQDGVKDKQQANFTVGVTKGGRIIISKVGGITKASAIMKDLKTNITTFPWYHKSLEIYTAQTFSELGNSNHGEMCVLAASDAMVDPLIYMLCAGDNCAACHDTLLSAKVMSGNAKADGTQAGWSHPRAKIALGNQLSSSWEKQIEELHRYNTSSDEEKKSFTSTHLQMLYGAPAGSFERLV
;
A
#
# COMPACT_ATOMS: atom_id res chain seq x y z
N MET A 1 -17.23 29.59 0.89
CA MET A 1 -16.09 28.65 0.76
C MET A 1 -15.46 28.92 -0.60
N THR A 2 -14.31 29.57 -0.65
CA THR A 2 -13.63 29.96 -1.89
C THR A 2 -13.03 28.74 -2.56
N SER A 3 -13.37 28.50 -3.83
CA SER A 3 -12.72 27.48 -4.65
C SER A 3 -11.22 27.74 -4.68
N PRO A 4 -10.37 26.77 -4.32
CA PRO A 4 -8.93 26.98 -4.39
C PRO A 4 -8.52 27.21 -5.85
N ALA A 5 -7.70 28.24 -6.06
CA ALA A 5 -6.92 28.43 -7.29
C ALA A 5 -6.27 27.10 -7.69
N LYS A 6 -6.15 26.83 -9.00
CA LYS A 6 -5.66 25.57 -9.62
C LYS A 6 -4.63 24.86 -8.75
N ALA A 7 -5.11 24.02 -7.82
CA ALA A 7 -4.24 23.24 -6.96
C ALA A 7 -3.42 22.31 -7.86
N ASP A 8 -2.15 22.11 -7.51
CA ASP A 8 -1.34 21.09 -8.17
C ASP A 8 -2.15 19.78 -8.19
N PRO A 9 -2.28 19.10 -9.35
CA PRO A 9 -2.97 17.81 -9.43
C PRO A 9 -2.53 16.82 -8.34
N ILE A 10 -1.26 16.85 -7.94
CA ILE A 10 -0.74 16.02 -6.86
C ILE A 10 -1.26 16.45 -5.49
N GLU A 11 -1.25 17.75 -5.18
CA GLU A 11 -1.79 18.26 -3.91
C GLU A 11 -3.28 17.93 -3.76
N LEU A 12 -4.04 18.05 -4.85
CA LEU A 12 -5.44 17.64 -4.89
C LEU A 12 -5.58 16.14 -4.61
N SER A 13 -4.80 15.29 -5.27
CA SER A 13 -4.86 13.84 -5.07
C SER A 13 -4.46 13.41 -3.67
N VAL A 14 -3.47 14.07 -3.04
CA VAL A 14 -3.10 13.84 -1.64
C VAL A 14 -4.24 14.23 -0.71
N TRP A 15 -4.87 15.39 -0.92
CA TRP A 15 -6.01 15.82 -0.13
C TRP A 15 -7.21 14.88 -0.28
N VAL A 16 -7.49 14.39 -1.50
CA VAL A 16 -8.53 13.41 -1.75
C VAL A 16 -8.20 12.06 -1.09
N ALA A 17 -6.96 11.58 -1.20
CA ALA A 17 -6.52 10.37 -0.55
C ALA A 17 -6.74 10.42 0.97
N LYS A 18 -6.44 11.56 1.60
CA LYS A 18 -6.73 11.81 3.02
C LYS A 18 -8.23 11.77 3.32
N THR A 19 -9.04 12.45 2.51
CA THR A 19 -10.50 12.49 2.67
C THR A 19 -11.12 11.09 2.58
N ILE A 20 -10.65 10.27 1.63
CA ILE A 20 -11.08 8.87 1.48
C ILE A 20 -10.71 8.06 2.73
N LEU A 21 -9.46 8.16 3.18
CA LEU A 21 -9.00 7.40 4.33
C LEU A 21 -9.73 7.82 5.62
N ASP A 22 -9.97 9.12 5.82
CA ASP A 22 -10.73 9.65 6.94
C ASP A 22 -12.17 9.11 6.92
N TRP A 23 -12.83 9.10 5.77
CA TRP A 23 -14.17 8.49 5.63
C TRP A 23 -14.19 6.99 5.95
N ILE A 24 -13.17 6.23 5.52
CA ILE A 24 -13.05 4.80 5.82
C ILE A 24 -12.97 4.58 7.34
N LYS A 25 -12.24 5.45 8.06
CA LYS A 25 -12.11 5.39 9.52
C LYS A 25 -13.42 5.71 10.25
N THR A 26 -14.37 6.42 9.65
CA THR A 26 -15.65 6.75 10.30
C THR A 26 -16.75 5.70 10.13
N GLN A 27 -16.57 4.69 9.28
CA GLN A 27 -17.64 3.70 9.03
C GLN A 27 -17.86 2.78 10.25
N ASP A 28 -19.10 2.69 10.71
CA ASP A 28 -19.53 2.03 11.97
C ASP A 28 -19.25 0.51 12.05
N GLY A 29 -18.94 -0.15 10.92
CA GLY A 29 -18.53 -1.56 10.89
C GLY A 29 -17.01 -1.80 10.88
N VAL A 30 -16.20 -0.75 10.90
CA VAL A 30 -14.73 -0.83 10.84
C VAL A 30 -14.10 -0.60 12.23
N LYS A 31 -14.89 -0.17 13.23
CA LYS A 31 -14.47 0.32 14.56
C LYS A 31 -13.67 -0.65 15.43
N ASP A 32 -13.64 -1.95 15.12
CA ASP A 32 -12.87 -2.95 15.87
C ASP A 32 -11.69 -3.50 15.07
N LYS A 33 -10.46 -3.05 15.36
CA LYS A 33 -9.13 -3.53 14.87
C LYS A 33 -8.91 -3.63 13.34
N GLN A 34 -9.97 -3.59 12.53
CA GLN A 34 -9.94 -3.62 11.07
C GLN A 34 -9.70 -2.25 10.44
N GLN A 35 -9.79 -1.16 11.23
CA GLN A 35 -9.38 0.17 10.78
C GLN A 35 -7.92 0.17 10.36
N ALA A 36 -7.02 -0.51 11.11
CA ALA A 36 -5.57 -0.47 10.90
C ALA A 36 -5.08 -1.01 9.54
N ASN A 37 -5.98 -1.58 8.72
CA ASN A 37 -5.61 -2.40 7.59
C ASN A 37 -5.84 -1.74 6.23
N PHE A 38 -6.36 -0.50 6.16
CA PHE A 38 -6.57 0.22 4.90
C PHE A 38 -5.37 1.09 4.52
N THR A 39 -5.13 1.18 3.22
CA THR A 39 -4.07 2.00 2.63
C THR A 39 -4.62 2.74 1.41
N VAL A 40 -4.23 4.00 1.27
CA VAL A 40 -4.49 4.84 0.10
C VAL A 40 -3.16 5.42 -0.38
N GLY A 41 -2.84 5.22 -1.65
CA GLY A 41 -1.65 5.73 -2.29
C GLY A 41 -1.96 6.74 -3.39
N VAL A 42 -1.02 7.65 -3.66
CA VAL A 42 -1.05 8.61 -4.77
C VAL A 42 0.15 8.38 -5.66
N THR A 43 -0.10 8.27 -6.97
CA THR A 43 0.94 8.12 -7.98
C THR A 43 1.45 9.45 -8.51
N LYS A 44 2.56 9.44 -9.23
CA LYS A 44 3.11 10.61 -9.93
C LYS A 44 2.16 11.17 -10.99
N GLY A 45 1.30 10.33 -11.58
CA GLY A 45 0.22 10.76 -12.47
C GLY A 45 -0.99 11.38 -11.75
N GLY A 46 -0.98 11.47 -10.41
CA GLY A 46 -2.11 11.96 -9.63
C GLY A 46 -3.25 10.94 -9.47
N ARG A 47 -3.01 9.66 -9.78
CA ARG A 47 -3.99 8.58 -9.59
C ARG A 47 -4.04 8.17 -8.12
N ILE A 48 -5.18 7.70 -7.68
CA ILE A 48 -5.39 7.24 -6.31
C ILE A 48 -5.61 5.73 -6.32
N ILE A 49 -4.88 5.01 -5.48
CA ILE A 49 -4.96 3.55 -5.36
C ILE A 49 -5.37 3.20 -3.93
N ILE A 50 -6.41 2.41 -3.77
CA ILE A 50 -6.96 2.03 -2.46
C ILE A 50 -6.77 0.53 -2.26
N SER A 51 -6.32 0.12 -1.08
CA SER A 51 -6.28 -1.29 -0.71
C SER A 51 -6.57 -1.53 0.76
N LYS A 52 -6.66 -2.81 1.11
CA LYS A 52 -6.69 -3.31 2.47
C LYS A 52 -5.74 -4.52 2.57
N VAL A 53 -5.41 -4.93 3.79
CA VAL A 53 -5.02 -6.33 4.07
C VAL A 53 -6.00 -7.31 3.41
N GLY A 54 -5.46 -8.31 2.73
CA GLY A 54 -6.15 -9.26 1.85
C GLY A 54 -6.39 -8.73 0.44
N GLY A 55 -6.10 -7.45 0.20
CA GLY A 55 -6.50 -6.72 -0.99
C GLY A 55 -8.01 -6.52 -1.10
N ILE A 56 -8.43 -5.66 -2.03
CA ILE A 56 -9.84 -5.36 -2.29
C ILE A 56 -10.12 -5.25 -3.78
N THR A 57 -11.35 -5.56 -4.17
CA THR A 57 -11.84 -5.36 -5.54
C THR A 57 -12.93 -4.30 -5.54
N LYS A 58 -13.32 -3.81 -6.72
CA LYS A 58 -14.46 -2.88 -6.83
C LYS A 58 -15.78 -3.49 -6.33
N ALA A 59 -15.87 -4.83 -6.26
CA ALA A 59 -17.05 -5.56 -5.80
C ALA A 59 -17.08 -5.79 -4.28
N SER A 60 -15.99 -5.50 -3.55
CA SER A 60 -15.96 -5.59 -2.09
C SER A 60 -17.06 -4.71 -1.47
N ALA A 61 -17.78 -5.22 -0.47
CA ALA A 61 -18.95 -4.53 0.10
C ALA A 61 -18.66 -3.08 0.51
N ILE A 62 -17.55 -2.85 1.20
CA ILE A 62 -17.13 -1.50 1.60
C ILE A 62 -16.78 -0.58 0.42
N MET A 63 -16.34 -1.14 -0.72
CA MET A 63 -16.05 -0.36 -1.93
C MET A 63 -17.31 0.09 -2.64
N LYS A 64 -18.42 -0.64 -2.50
CA LYS A 64 -19.74 -0.19 -3.00
C LYS A 64 -20.19 1.09 -2.30
N ASP A 65 -20.07 1.13 -0.97
CA ASP A 65 -20.44 2.31 -0.18
C ASP A 65 -19.47 3.46 -0.43
N LEU A 66 -18.17 3.18 -0.47
CA LEU A 66 -17.16 4.18 -0.81
C LEU A 66 -17.41 4.78 -2.18
N LYS A 67 -17.69 3.96 -3.21
CA LYS A 67 -18.01 4.43 -4.55
C LYS A 67 -19.21 5.37 -4.55
N THR A 68 -20.25 5.04 -3.79
CA THR A 68 -21.44 5.89 -3.65
C THR A 68 -21.13 7.20 -2.95
N ASN A 69 -20.24 7.20 -1.96
CA ASN A 69 -19.83 8.42 -1.25
C ASN A 69 -18.86 9.27 -2.07
N ILE A 70 -17.98 8.66 -2.85
CA ILE A 70 -17.01 9.38 -3.69
C ILE A 70 -17.73 10.32 -4.65
N THR A 71 -18.87 9.91 -5.21
CA THR A 71 -19.65 10.74 -6.14
C THR A 71 -20.35 11.92 -5.49
N THR A 72 -20.51 11.93 -4.16
CA THR A 72 -21.14 13.04 -3.43
C THR A 72 -20.14 14.09 -2.95
N PHE A 73 -18.84 13.78 -2.99
CA PHE A 73 -17.83 14.75 -2.56
C PHE A 73 -17.66 15.91 -3.55
N PRO A 74 -17.42 17.15 -3.08
CA PRO A 74 -17.28 18.33 -3.94
C PRO A 74 -16.15 18.24 -4.99
N TRP A 75 -15.19 17.34 -4.78
CA TRP A 75 -14.04 17.14 -5.66
C TRP A 75 -14.25 16.10 -6.75
N TYR A 76 -15.34 15.33 -6.72
CA TYR A 76 -15.59 14.24 -7.66
C TYR A 76 -15.50 14.67 -9.13
N HIS A 77 -16.01 15.87 -9.43
CA HIS A 77 -16.02 16.44 -10.79
C HIS A 77 -14.63 16.83 -11.31
N LYS A 78 -13.56 16.68 -10.52
CA LYS A 78 -12.19 17.03 -10.90
C LYS A 78 -11.46 15.90 -11.66
N SER A 79 -12.20 14.91 -12.18
CA SER A 79 -11.69 13.84 -13.07
C SER A 79 -10.52 13.01 -12.49
N LEU A 80 -10.52 12.75 -11.19
CA LEU A 80 -9.52 11.89 -10.57
C LEU A 80 -9.76 10.42 -10.91
N GLU A 81 -8.71 9.72 -11.33
CA GLU A 81 -8.76 8.27 -11.54
C GLU A 81 -8.49 7.55 -10.22
N ILE A 82 -9.44 6.73 -9.79
CA ILE A 82 -9.37 5.98 -8.53
C ILE A 82 -9.43 4.49 -8.83
N TYR A 83 -8.50 3.74 -8.23
CA TYR A 83 -8.32 2.31 -8.43
C TYR A 83 -8.34 1.56 -7.10
N THR A 84 -8.67 0.27 -7.15
CA THR A 84 -8.47 -0.68 -6.06
C THR A 84 -7.32 -1.62 -6.37
N ALA A 85 -6.49 -1.97 -5.39
CA ALA A 85 -5.46 -3.00 -5.52
C ALA A 85 -5.91 -4.32 -4.85
N GLN A 86 -5.90 -5.42 -5.61
CA GLN A 86 -6.55 -6.68 -5.21
C GLN A 86 -5.63 -7.70 -4.57
N THR A 87 -4.37 -7.75 -5.01
CA THR A 87 -3.34 -8.61 -4.43
C THR A 87 -1.98 -8.10 -4.89
N PHE A 88 -0.92 -8.48 -4.18
CA PHE A 88 0.46 -8.30 -4.64
C PHE A 88 1.22 -9.61 -4.77
N SER A 89 0.62 -10.77 -4.49
CA SER A 89 1.27 -12.08 -4.67
C SER A 89 0.37 -13.09 -5.36
N GLU A 90 0.97 -13.95 -6.17
CA GLU A 90 0.30 -15.11 -6.78
C GLU A 90 -0.17 -16.13 -5.72
N LEU A 91 0.46 -16.10 -4.55
CA LEU A 91 0.15 -16.99 -3.43
C LEU A 91 -1.03 -16.47 -2.58
N GLY A 92 -1.57 -15.29 -2.87
CA GLY A 92 -2.71 -14.71 -2.16
C GLY A 92 -2.41 -14.20 -0.74
N ASN A 93 -1.17 -14.30 -0.27
CA ASN A 93 -0.74 -13.81 1.04
C ASN A 93 -0.57 -12.29 1.02
N SER A 94 -1.69 -11.56 0.96
CA SER A 94 -1.70 -10.10 0.89
C SER A 94 -1.88 -9.45 2.25
N ASN A 95 -1.02 -9.77 3.22
CA ASN A 95 -1.23 -9.38 4.62
C ASN A 95 -0.99 -7.88 4.93
N HIS A 96 -0.62 -7.08 3.94
CA HIS A 96 -0.29 -5.65 4.09
C HIS A 96 -0.84 -4.84 2.91
N GLY A 97 -1.69 -3.86 3.19
CA GLY A 97 -2.32 -3.01 2.17
C GLY A 97 -1.30 -2.14 1.42
N GLU A 98 -0.21 -1.75 2.09
CA GLU A 98 0.90 -0.99 1.49
C GLU A 98 1.54 -1.74 0.34
N MET A 99 1.75 -3.03 0.51
CA MET A 99 2.38 -3.87 -0.49
C MET A 99 1.44 -4.09 -1.69
N CYS A 100 0.13 -4.21 -1.45
CA CYS A 100 -0.89 -4.21 -2.51
C CYS A 100 -0.82 -2.93 -3.36
N VAL A 101 -0.80 -1.77 -2.69
CA VAL A 101 -0.78 -0.46 -3.37
C VAL A 101 0.51 -0.27 -4.16
N LEU A 102 1.66 -0.65 -3.59
CA LEU A 102 2.94 -0.52 -4.27
C LEU A 102 3.00 -1.41 -5.52
N ALA A 103 2.62 -2.69 -5.40
CA ALA A 103 2.59 -3.61 -6.54
C ALA A 103 1.60 -3.18 -7.63
N ALA A 104 0.44 -2.63 -7.25
CA ALA A 104 -0.51 -2.08 -8.19
C ALA A 104 0.06 -0.86 -8.94
N SER A 105 0.81 0.02 -8.27
CA SER A 105 1.46 1.17 -8.92
C SER A 105 2.52 0.74 -9.94
N ASP A 106 3.28 -0.33 -9.63
CA ASP A 106 4.27 -0.90 -10.54
C ASP A 106 3.57 -1.51 -11.78
N ALA A 107 2.46 -2.23 -11.58
CA ALA A 107 1.66 -2.80 -12.66
C ALA A 107 1.01 -1.72 -13.55
N MET A 108 0.70 -0.55 -13.01
CA MET A 108 0.22 0.62 -13.77
C MET A 108 1.35 1.36 -14.51
N VAL A 109 2.61 1.05 -14.24
CA VAL A 109 3.78 1.81 -14.71
C VAL A 109 3.68 3.30 -14.33
N ASP A 110 3.14 3.57 -13.14
CA ASP A 110 2.96 4.92 -12.60
C ASP A 110 3.47 4.97 -11.15
N PRO A 111 4.70 5.48 -10.92
CA PRO A 111 5.35 5.39 -9.63
C PRO A 111 4.52 5.98 -8.51
N LEU A 112 4.41 5.25 -7.41
CA LEU A 112 3.84 5.77 -6.18
C LEU A 112 4.74 6.85 -5.58
N ILE A 113 4.16 7.97 -5.13
CA ILE A 113 4.91 9.09 -4.53
C ILE A 113 4.49 9.36 -3.09
N TYR A 114 3.25 9.01 -2.74
CA TYR A 114 2.70 9.27 -1.42
C TYR A 114 1.80 8.11 -0.97
N MET A 115 1.82 7.79 0.33
CA MET A 115 0.99 6.74 0.91
C MET A 115 0.45 7.15 2.28
N LEU A 116 -0.81 6.82 2.52
CA LEU A 116 -1.49 6.94 3.80
C LEU A 116 -2.09 5.60 4.19
N CYS A 117 -1.96 5.26 5.46
CA CYS A 117 -2.47 4.06 6.07
C CYS A 117 -3.36 4.45 7.25
N ALA A 118 -4.36 3.62 7.51
CA ALA A 118 -5.26 3.89 8.61
C ALA A 118 -4.60 3.65 9.99
N GLY A 119 -3.56 2.80 10.05
CA GLY A 119 -2.61 2.67 11.17
C GLY A 119 -1.17 2.98 10.76
N ASP A 120 -0.25 2.92 11.72
CA ASP A 120 1.19 3.10 11.47
C ASP A 120 1.79 1.94 10.66
N ASN A 121 2.84 2.23 9.88
CA ASN A 121 3.49 1.21 9.06
C ASN A 121 4.36 0.32 9.94
N CYS A 122 4.27 -1.00 9.77
CA CYS A 122 5.27 -1.88 10.38
C CYS A 122 6.68 -1.59 9.82
N ALA A 123 7.72 -1.99 10.55
CA ALA A 123 9.11 -1.75 10.15
C ALA A 123 9.43 -2.20 8.72
N ALA A 124 8.92 -3.35 8.27
CA ALA A 124 9.16 -3.87 6.92
C ALA A 124 8.46 -3.05 5.82
N CYS A 125 7.20 -2.65 6.05
CA CYS A 125 6.49 -1.74 5.15
C CYS A 125 7.22 -0.40 5.07
N HIS A 126 7.60 0.17 6.21
CA HIS A 126 8.27 1.47 6.27
C HIS A 126 9.62 1.45 5.52
N ASP A 127 10.46 0.42 5.73
CA ASP A 127 11.74 0.26 5.04
C ASP A 127 11.57 0.13 3.52
N THR A 128 10.59 -0.68 3.09
CA THR A 128 10.29 -0.88 1.67
C THR A 128 9.79 0.41 1.00
N LEU A 129 8.94 1.19 1.68
CA LEU A 129 8.45 2.48 1.18
C LEU A 129 9.58 3.50 1.06
N LEU A 130 10.47 3.57 2.05
CA LEU A 130 11.63 4.45 2.03
C LEU A 130 12.56 4.12 0.85
N SER A 131 12.85 2.84 0.64
CA SER A 131 13.65 2.39 -0.50
C SER A 131 12.98 2.66 -1.84
N ALA A 132 11.64 2.59 -1.89
CA ALA A 132 10.86 2.94 -3.07
C ALA A 132 10.71 4.47 -3.27
N LYS A 133 11.28 5.29 -2.38
CA LYS A 133 11.16 6.76 -2.37
C LYS A 133 9.72 7.25 -2.28
N VAL A 134 8.86 6.47 -1.61
CA VAL A 134 7.47 6.83 -1.34
C VAL A 134 7.41 7.58 -0.02
N MET A 135 6.83 8.78 -0.02
CA MET A 135 6.56 9.50 1.22
C MET A 135 5.37 8.84 1.94
N SER A 136 5.57 8.40 3.18
CA SER A 136 4.48 7.91 4.04
C SER A 136 3.97 9.03 4.93
N GLY A 137 2.66 9.18 5.04
CA GLY A 137 2.02 10.04 6.04
C GLY A 137 1.80 9.35 7.39
N ASN A 138 2.38 8.17 7.60
CA ASN A 138 2.27 7.39 8.83
C ASN A 138 3.63 7.22 9.51
N ALA A 139 3.62 7.09 10.84
CA ALA A 139 4.82 6.78 11.58
C ALA A 139 5.22 5.31 11.34
N LYS A 140 6.47 5.00 11.68
CA LYS A 140 6.93 3.62 11.82
C LYS A 140 6.44 3.09 13.17
N ALA A 141 5.76 1.95 13.17
CA ALA A 141 5.44 1.18 14.36
C ALA A 141 6.54 0.16 14.65
N ASP A 142 6.87 0.03 15.93
CA ASP A 142 7.72 -1.04 16.44
C ASP A 142 6.87 -2.28 16.73
N GLY A 143 7.30 -3.43 16.25
CA GLY A 143 6.58 -4.69 16.43
C GLY A 143 6.80 -5.68 15.29
N THR A 144 6.89 -6.95 15.66
CA THR A 144 7.00 -8.03 14.68
C THR A 144 5.65 -8.27 14.00
N GLN A 145 5.69 -8.72 12.75
CA GLN A 145 4.48 -9.06 11.99
C GLN A 145 4.54 -10.52 11.58
N ALA A 146 3.37 -11.12 11.34
CA ALA A 146 3.27 -12.45 10.78
C ALA A 146 3.00 -12.36 9.27
N GLY A 147 3.66 -13.22 8.49
CA GLY A 147 3.31 -13.42 7.07
C GLY A 147 3.47 -12.19 6.17
N TRP A 148 4.50 -11.37 6.37
CA TRP A 148 4.83 -10.28 5.45
C TRP A 148 5.52 -10.81 4.18
N SER A 149 5.26 -10.20 3.03
CA SER A 149 5.89 -10.59 1.75
C SER A 149 6.21 -9.36 0.91
N HIS A 150 7.33 -9.42 0.19
CA HIS A 150 7.85 -8.31 -0.59
C HIS A 150 7.05 -8.11 -1.89
N PRO A 151 6.69 -6.86 -2.28
CA PRO A 151 5.82 -6.61 -3.43
C PRO A 151 6.52 -6.74 -4.79
N ARG A 152 7.85 -6.88 -4.81
CA ARG A 152 8.69 -6.96 -6.02
C ARG A 152 9.70 -8.11 -6.00
N ALA A 153 9.66 -8.95 -4.96
CA ALA A 153 10.65 -10.00 -4.75
C ALA A 153 10.01 -11.24 -4.15
N LYS A 154 10.62 -12.40 -4.38
CA LYS A 154 10.18 -13.68 -3.82
C LYS A 154 10.68 -13.86 -2.38
N ILE A 155 10.41 -12.88 -1.53
CA ILE A 155 10.96 -12.78 -0.17
C ILE A 155 9.82 -12.58 0.81
N ALA A 156 9.85 -13.33 1.91
CA ALA A 156 8.95 -13.22 3.04
C ALA A 156 9.72 -13.14 4.36
N LEU A 157 9.08 -12.52 5.34
CA LEU A 157 9.60 -12.36 6.69
C LEU A 157 8.45 -12.41 7.70
N GLY A 158 8.79 -12.60 8.96
CA GLY A 158 7.81 -12.66 10.02
C GLY A 158 8.28 -13.37 11.28
N ASN A 159 7.44 -13.26 12.31
CA ASN A 159 7.65 -13.91 13.61
C ASN A 159 7.53 -15.44 13.56
N GLN A 160 7.03 -16.02 12.47
CA GLN A 160 7.00 -17.47 12.25
C GLN A 160 8.36 -18.07 11.85
N LEU A 161 9.35 -17.22 11.52
CA LEU A 161 10.69 -17.66 11.16
C LEU A 161 11.58 -17.77 12.41
N SER A 162 12.60 -18.63 12.37
CA SER A 162 13.51 -18.87 13.49
C SER A 162 14.48 -17.71 13.77
N SER A 163 14.74 -16.86 12.77
CA SER A 163 15.62 -15.69 12.91
C SER A 163 14.91 -14.56 13.64
N SER A 164 15.64 -13.75 14.42
CA SER A 164 15.03 -12.59 15.10
C SER A 164 14.55 -11.53 14.10
N TRP A 165 13.52 -10.79 14.49
CA TRP A 165 12.91 -9.77 13.63
C TRP A 165 13.91 -8.70 13.19
N GLU A 166 14.81 -8.30 14.07
CA GLU A 166 15.83 -7.28 13.81
C GLU A 166 16.77 -7.72 12.68
N LYS A 167 17.20 -9.00 12.69
CA LYS A 167 18.04 -9.57 11.64
C LYS A 167 17.30 -9.67 10.30
N GLN A 168 16.01 -9.99 10.35
CA GLN A 168 15.16 -10.00 9.16
C GLN A 168 15.03 -8.58 8.58
N ILE A 169 14.80 -7.55 9.40
CA ILE A 169 14.71 -6.16 8.93
C ILE A 169 16.06 -5.66 8.39
N GLU A 170 17.18 -5.99 9.02
CA GLU A 170 18.52 -5.66 8.51
C GLU A 170 18.77 -6.29 7.13
N GLU A 171 18.41 -7.57 6.95
CA GLU A 171 18.57 -8.24 5.66
C GLU A 171 17.62 -7.69 4.59
N LEU A 172 16.38 -7.36 4.95
CA LEU A 172 15.45 -6.66 4.08
C LEU A 172 16.02 -5.31 3.62
N HIS A 173 16.59 -4.53 4.53
CA HIS A 173 17.18 -3.23 4.22
C HIS A 173 18.33 -3.37 3.21
N ARG A 174 19.23 -4.35 3.41
CA ARG A 174 20.29 -4.66 2.45
C ARG A 174 19.71 -5.04 1.09
N TYR A 175 18.69 -5.89 1.06
CA TYR A 175 18.02 -6.26 -0.19
C TYR A 175 17.44 -5.03 -0.90
N ASN A 176 16.68 -4.21 -0.18
CA ASN A 176 15.99 -3.04 -0.72
C ASN A 176 16.95 -2.03 -1.35
N THR A 177 18.06 -1.75 -0.67
CA THR A 177 19.09 -0.77 -1.08
C THR A 177 20.10 -1.31 -2.09
N SER A 178 20.11 -2.62 -2.36
CA SER A 178 20.96 -3.23 -3.39
C SER A 178 20.56 -2.79 -4.81
N SER A 179 21.55 -2.74 -5.69
CA SER A 179 21.35 -2.58 -7.14
C SER A 179 20.57 -3.76 -7.75
N ASP A 180 20.03 -3.57 -8.96
CA ASP A 180 19.30 -4.63 -9.66
C ASP A 180 20.22 -5.84 -9.98
N GLU A 181 21.50 -5.59 -10.25
CA GLU A 181 22.52 -6.62 -10.43
C GLU A 181 22.73 -7.44 -9.15
N GLU A 182 22.90 -6.78 -8.00
CA GLU A 182 23.09 -7.44 -6.70
C GLU A 182 21.84 -8.23 -6.28
N LYS A 183 20.63 -7.72 -6.59
CA LYS A 183 19.37 -8.40 -6.29
C LYS A 183 19.24 -9.74 -7.03
N LYS A 184 19.83 -9.89 -8.22
CA LYS A 184 19.79 -11.15 -9.00
C LYS A 184 20.58 -12.28 -8.33
N SER A 185 21.61 -11.96 -7.55
CA SER A 185 22.48 -12.91 -6.83
C SER A 185 22.33 -12.84 -5.31
N PHE A 186 21.32 -12.12 -4.81
CA PHE A 186 21.10 -11.93 -3.39
C PHE A 186 20.82 -13.27 -2.70
N THR A 187 21.61 -13.58 -1.67
CA THR A 187 21.44 -14.77 -0.84
C THR A 187 20.81 -14.39 0.49
N SER A 188 19.65 -14.96 0.78
CA SER A 188 18.93 -14.74 2.04
C SER A 188 19.37 -15.75 3.11
N THR A 189 19.63 -15.26 4.33
CA THR A 189 19.97 -16.07 5.51
C THR A 189 18.86 -16.09 6.55
N HIS A 190 18.15 -14.97 6.70
CA HIS A 190 17.13 -14.71 7.72
C HIS A 190 15.74 -14.52 7.12
N LEU A 191 15.61 -14.22 5.82
CA LEU A 191 14.34 -14.16 5.11
C LEU A 191 13.99 -15.50 4.45
N GLN A 192 12.70 -15.76 4.30
CA GLN A 192 12.19 -16.92 3.59
C GLN A 192 12.06 -16.62 2.09
N MET A 193 12.61 -17.49 1.24
CA MET A 193 12.36 -17.44 -0.20
C MET A 193 10.99 -18.06 -0.52
N LEU A 194 10.20 -17.36 -1.33
CA LEU A 194 8.89 -17.81 -1.81
C LEU A 194 9.00 -18.46 -3.19
N TYR A 195 8.05 -19.33 -3.52
CA TYR A 195 7.97 -19.97 -4.83
C TYR A 195 7.23 -19.11 -5.88
N GLY A 196 6.12 -18.48 -5.48
CA GLY A 196 5.31 -17.60 -6.33
C GLY A 196 5.92 -16.20 -6.49
N ALA A 197 5.69 -15.59 -7.66
CA ALA A 197 6.10 -14.21 -7.89
C ALA A 197 5.12 -13.24 -7.21
N PRO A 198 5.56 -12.00 -6.94
CA PRO A 198 4.62 -10.91 -6.75
C PRO A 198 3.77 -10.72 -8.01
N ALA A 199 2.48 -10.49 -7.83
CA ALA A 199 1.54 -10.19 -8.89
C ALA A 199 0.64 -9.05 -8.44
N GLY A 200 1.05 -7.82 -8.77
CA GLY A 200 0.22 -6.64 -8.57
C GLY A 200 -0.97 -6.67 -9.52
N SER A 201 -2.18 -6.51 -9.01
CA SER A 201 -3.37 -6.30 -9.83
C SER A 201 -4.19 -5.12 -9.35
N PHE A 202 -4.87 -4.47 -10.29
CA PHE A 202 -5.68 -3.29 -10.01
C PHE A 202 -6.95 -3.26 -10.85
N GLU A 203 -7.95 -2.57 -10.33
CA GLU A 203 -9.21 -2.31 -11.00
C GLU A 203 -9.59 -0.86 -10.86
N ARG A 204 -10.13 -0.27 -11.92
CA ARG A 204 -10.72 1.06 -11.85
C ARG A 204 -12.01 1.02 -11.03
N LEU A 205 -12.11 1.88 -10.02
CA LEU A 205 -13.28 1.98 -9.14
C LEU A 205 -14.39 2.85 -9.76
N VAL A 206 -14.01 4.01 -10.31
CA VAL A 206 -14.88 5.03 -10.93
C VAL A 206 -14.26 5.56 -12.22
#